data_AF-A0A649RDE0-F1
#
_entry.id   AF-A0A649RDE0-F1
#
_cell.length_a   1.000
_cell.length_b   1.000
_cell.length_c   1.000
_cell.angle_alpha   90.00
_cell.angle_beta   90.00
_cell.angle_gamma   90.00
#
_symmetry.space_group_name_H-M   'P 1'
#
loop_
_entity.id
_entity.type
_entity.pdbx_description
1 polymer ?
#
loop_
_entity_poly.entity_id
_entity_poly.type
_entity_poly.pdbx_seq_one_letter_code
_entity_poly.pdbx_strand_id
1 'polypeptide(L)'
;GSNDIIDCVPTGSVRISVGYMTEKTNLDTVYDMIVNCYVRKKISPLDRREVLTNYKVDVPLRPAPIVKQVRLQKICIYPIKSAAAFKITTQWPVTYKGLKYDREWVIVNGNGVAITQKNEQKLCLIRPQIDANKNFLRLSFPYMSDIQIPCTESHTENFIKTATMCQTKVCGDRIEGYDCGDEVAEWLSDALCKTGLRLLRQSADVKRIFKNGHQKGVAKEISLANQAQYLLINSQSVRWLASKVDDWEDVQYSDEFDLEGVVDRFRGNLIIETDTPLVENDWTGLKIGGIDLKVSVKKE
;
A
#
# COMPACT_ATOMS: atom_id res chain seq x y z
N GLY A 1 17.48 6.64 2.99
CA GLY A 1 18.16 5.38 2.64
C GLY A 1 19.49 5.58 1.92
N SER A 2 19.80 6.78 1.40
CA SER A 2 21.07 7.08 0.75
C SER A 2 22.20 7.52 1.69
N ASN A 3 21.92 7.71 2.98
CA ASN A 3 22.87 8.25 3.95
C ASN A 3 23.48 7.19 4.88
N ASP A 4 22.99 5.94 4.79
CA ASP A 4 23.48 4.83 5.61
C ASP A 4 24.37 3.90 4.77
N ILE A 5 25.05 4.43 3.74
CA ILE A 5 25.98 3.67 2.90
C ILE A 5 27.26 4.49 2.76
N ILE A 6 28.37 3.98 3.30
CA ILE A 6 29.72 4.52 3.07
C ILE A 6 30.49 3.43 2.31
N ASP A 7 31.10 3.77 1.18
CA ASP A 7 31.84 2.83 0.32
C ASP A 7 31.05 1.56 -0.06
N CYS A 8 29.77 1.72 -0.40
CA CYS A 8 28.85 0.60 -0.71
C CYS A 8 28.57 -0.36 0.46
N VAL A 9 28.98 -0.02 1.68
CA VAL A 9 28.71 -0.79 2.90
C VAL A 9 27.59 -0.11 3.70
N PRO A 10 26.50 -0.83 4.05
CA PRO A 10 25.45 -0.28 4.88
C PRO A 10 25.99 0.05 6.28
N THR A 11 26.05 1.33 6.61
CA THR A 11 26.45 1.87 7.92
C THR A 11 25.21 2.10 8.78
N GLY A 12 24.56 1.00 9.18
CA GLY A 12 23.54 1.07 10.23
C GLY A 12 24.18 1.43 11.57
N SER A 13 23.51 2.25 12.38
CA SER A 13 23.88 2.46 13.79
C SER A 13 22.75 1.99 14.70
N VAL A 14 23.10 1.29 15.78
CA VAL A 14 22.17 0.89 16.83
C VAL A 14 22.49 1.72 18.07
N ARG A 15 21.50 2.47 18.56
CA ARG A 15 21.61 3.24 19.80
C ARG A 15 20.76 2.58 20.88
N ILE A 16 21.40 2.21 21.99
CA ILE A 16 20.73 1.68 23.18
C ILE A 16 20.81 2.73 24.27
N SER A 17 19.69 3.01 24.95
CA SER A 17 19.65 3.89 26.12
C SER A 17 19.37 3.05 27.35
N VAL A 18 20.17 3.23 28.41
CA VAL A 18 20.05 2.48 29.67
C VAL A 18 19.60 3.40 30.78
N GLY A 19 18.83 2.86 31.73
CA GLY A 19 18.34 3.58 32.91
C GLY A 19 19.17 3.26 34.15
N TYR A 20 18.90 3.97 35.25
CA TYR A 20 19.62 3.80 36.52
C TYR A 20 19.60 2.35 37.06
N MET A 21 18.50 1.63 36.83
CA MET A 21 18.31 0.24 37.29
C MET A 21 18.76 -0.81 36.24
N THR A 22 19.45 -0.41 35.17
CA THR A 22 19.91 -1.38 34.17
C THR A 22 21.10 -2.17 34.73
N GLU A 23 20.91 -3.47 34.89
CA GLU A 23 21.94 -4.39 35.33
C GLU A 23 22.73 -4.96 34.15
N LYS A 24 23.92 -5.48 34.43
CA LYS A 24 24.77 -6.12 33.42
C LYS A 24 24.05 -7.26 32.70
N THR A 25 23.22 -8.03 33.41
CA THR A 25 22.41 -9.12 32.84
C THR A 25 21.44 -8.63 31.76
N ASN A 26 20.91 -7.41 31.89
CA ASN A 26 20.05 -6.81 30.86
C ASN A 26 20.86 -6.42 29.62
N LEU A 27 22.07 -5.92 29.80
CA LEU A 27 23.00 -5.62 28.70
C LEU A 27 23.45 -6.90 28.00
N ASP A 28 23.78 -7.95 28.76
CA ASP A 28 24.14 -9.27 28.23
C ASP A 28 22.98 -9.86 27.43
N THR A 29 21.74 -9.70 27.88
CA THR A 29 20.54 -10.14 27.11
C THR A 29 20.41 -9.41 25.77
N VAL A 30 20.62 -8.08 25.75
CA VAL A 30 20.57 -7.30 24.51
C VAL A 30 21.76 -7.65 23.59
N TYR A 31 22.94 -7.83 24.16
CA TYR A 31 24.12 -8.28 23.44
C TYR A 31 23.90 -9.66 22.81
N ASP A 32 23.38 -10.62 23.58
CA ASP A 32 23.06 -11.96 23.11
C ASP A 32 21.96 -11.92 22.04
N MET A 33 20.96 -11.05 22.18
CA MET A 33 19.96 -10.84 21.12
C MET A 33 20.60 -10.29 19.84
N ILE A 34 21.51 -9.32 19.93
CA ILE A 34 22.25 -8.80 18.77
C ILE A 34 23.10 -9.91 18.15
N VAL A 35 23.85 -10.66 18.96
CA VAL A 35 24.74 -11.73 18.50
C VAL A 35 23.95 -12.87 17.87
N ASN A 36 22.89 -13.34 18.53
CA ASN A 36 22.13 -14.52 18.10
C ASN A 36 21.20 -14.21 16.92
N CYS A 37 20.62 -13.02 16.85
CA CYS A 37 19.65 -12.68 15.81
C CYS A 37 20.27 -11.93 14.62
N TYR A 38 21.33 -11.14 14.83
CA TYR A 38 21.84 -10.21 13.81
C TYR A 38 23.31 -10.42 13.43
N VAL A 39 24.13 -11.05 14.28
CA VAL A 39 25.54 -11.34 13.96
C VAL A 39 25.66 -12.75 13.38
N ARG A 40 25.80 -12.85 12.06
CA ARG A 40 26.15 -14.12 11.41
C ARG A 40 27.68 -14.30 11.43
N LYS A 41 28.16 -15.38 12.06
CA LYS A 41 29.59 -15.67 12.26
C LYS A 41 30.39 -15.94 10.97
N LYS A 42 29.74 -16.09 9.81
CA LYS A 42 30.37 -16.11 8.49
C LYS A 42 29.45 -15.47 7.46
N ILE A 43 29.96 -14.46 6.77
CA ILE A 43 29.40 -13.97 5.52
C ILE A 43 30.17 -14.72 4.42
N SER A 44 29.63 -15.82 3.91
CA SER A 44 29.56 -15.86 2.45
C SER A 44 28.55 -14.77 2.09
N PRO A 45 28.82 -13.87 1.12
CA PRO A 45 27.76 -13.03 0.59
C PRO A 45 26.59 -13.95 0.29
N LEU A 46 25.38 -13.64 0.76
CA LEU A 46 24.18 -14.43 0.49
C LEU A 46 24.20 -14.76 -1.00
N ASP A 47 24.59 -15.99 -1.34
CA ASP A 47 24.70 -16.35 -2.74
C ASP A 47 23.25 -16.33 -3.22
N ARG A 48 23.00 -15.58 -4.28
CA ARG A 48 21.69 -15.58 -4.93
C ARG A 48 21.25 -17.02 -5.17
N ARG A 49 22.19 -17.93 -5.45
CA ARG A 49 21.93 -19.38 -5.55
C ARG A 49 21.49 -19.99 -4.23
N GLU A 50 22.09 -19.64 -3.09
CA GLU A 50 21.71 -20.13 -1.75
C GLU A 50 20.29 -19.67 -1.36
N VAL A 51 19.93 -18.42 -1.66
CA VAL A 51 18.56 -17.92 -1.47
C VAL A 51 17.58 -18.63 -2.40
N LEU A 52 17.96 -18.86 -3.65
CA LEU A 52 17.18 -19.61 -4.64
C LEU A 52 17.12 -21.13 -4.36
N THR A 53 18.03 -21.68 -3.54
CA THR A 53 17.98 -23.08 -3.09
C THR A 53 17.28 -23.24 -1.75
N ASN A 54 17.39 -22.26 -0.84
CA ASN A 54 16.72 -22.29 0.47
C ASN A 54 15.24 -21.96 0.36
N TYR A 55 14.87 -21.03 -0.51
CA TYR A 55 13.50 -20.87 -0.98
C TYR A 55 13.39 -21.66 -2.27
N LYS A 56 12.39 -22.53 -2.42
CA LYS A 56 12.13 -23.25 -3.67
C LYS A 56 11.67 -22.29 -4.77
N VAL A 57 12.45 -21.28 -5.13
CA VAL A 57 12.11 -20.33 -6.19
C VAL A 57 12.39 -20.99 -7.53
N ASP A 58 11.66 -22.06 -7.81
CA ASP A 58 11.38 -22.46 -9.18
C ASP A 58 10.56 -21.31 -9.76
N VAL A 59 11.26 -20.27 -10.23
CA VAL A 59 10.68 -19.30 -11.14
C VAL A 59 10.27 -20.15 -12.33
N PRO A 60 8.97 -20.21 -12.66
CA PRO A 60 8.49 -21.03 -13.76
C PRO A 60 9.37 -20.74 -14.98
N LEU A 61 9.92 -21.78 -15.59
CA LEU A 61 10.73 -21.66 -16.80
C LEU A 61 9.92 -20.82 -17.80
N ARG A 62 10.50 -19.71 -18.26
CA ARG A 62 9.86 -18.72 -19.16
C ARG A 62 9.02 -19.45 -20.20
N PRO A 63 7.69 -19.47 -20.08
CA PRO A 63 6.89 -20.12 -21.10
C PRO A 63 6.94 -19.25 -22.36
N ALA A 64 6.78 -19.91 -23.51
CA ALA A 64 6.58 -19.23 -24.77
C ALA A 64 5.43 -18.20 -24.66
N PRO A 65 5.49 -17.06 -25.37
CA PRO A 65 4.76 -15.82 -25.05
C PRO A 65 3.28 -15.84 -25.45
N ILE A 66 2.59 -16.98 -25.31
CA ILE A 66 1.19 -17.11 -25.68
C ILE A 66 0.37 -17.27 -24.40
N VAL A 67 0.03 -16.13 -23.79
CA VAL A 67 -1.04 -16.09 -22.79
C VAL A 67 -2.35 -16.41 -23.51
N LYS A 68 -2.93 -17.58 -23.26
CA LYS A 68 -4.14 -18.02 -23.97
C LYS A 68 -5.38 -17.30 -23.45
N GLN A 69 -5.38 -16.94 -22.16
CA GLN A 69 -6.49 -16.26 -21.51
C GLN A 69 -5.98 -15.23 -20.49
N VAL A 70 -6.46 -13.99 -20.61
CA VAL A 70 -6.32 -12.94 -19.61
C VAL A 70 -7.72 -12.50 -19.23
N ARG A 71 -8.05 -12.54 -17.94
CA ARG A 71 -9.34 -12.10 -17.42
C ARG A 71 -9.15 -11.09 -16.30
N LEU A 72 -9.82 -9.95 -16.39
CA LEU A 72 -9.94 -9.05 -15.24
C LEU A 72 -10.94 -9.66 -14.26
N GLN A 73 -10.46 -10.09 -13.09
CA GLN A 73 -11.31 -10.68 -12.05
C GLN A 73 -12.03 -9.59 -11.24
N LYS A 74 -11.27 -8.59 -10.77
CA LYS A 74 -11.77 -7.57 -9.85
C LYS A 74 -11.06 -6.23 -10.08
N ILE A 75 -11.80 -5.16 -9.87
CA ILE A 75 -11.29 -3.79 -9.74
C ILE A 75 -11.32 -3.44 -8.25
N CYS A 76 -10.20 -3.00 -7.71
CA CYS A 76 -10.04 -2.63 -6.32
C CYS A 76 -9.71 -1.14 -6.22
N ILE A 77 -10.54 -0.42 -5.47
CA ILE A 77 -10.37 1.00 -5.19
C ILE A 77 -10.01 1.13 -3.72
N TYR A 78 -9.13 2.07 -3.39
CA TYR A 78 -8.79 2.39 -2.02
C TYR A 78 -9.13 3.85 -1.77
N PRO A 79 -10.41 4.17 -1.50
CA PRO A 79 -10.85 5.56 -1.34
C PRO A 79 -10.02 6.30 -0.29
N ILE A 80 -9.86 5.68 0.88
CA ILE A 80 -9.01 6.18 1.95
C ILE A 80 -7.64 5.53 1.86
N LYS A 81 -6.58 6.35 1.86
CA LYS A 81 -5.20 5.89 1.92
C LYS A 81 -5.00 5.01 3.16
N SER A 82 -4.38 3.85 2.95
CA SER A 82 -4.07 2.86 4.00
C SER A 82 -5.27 2.07 4.56
N ALA A 83 -6.50 2.36 4.12
CA ALA A 83 -7.70 1.60 4.51
C ALA A 83 -7.95 0.37 3.61
N ALA A 84 -9.05 -0.37 3.85
CA ALA A 84 -9.43 -1.54 3.06
C ALA A 84 -9.83 -1.17 1.61
N ALA A 85 -9.84 -2.18 0.74
CA ALA A 85 -10.29 -2.04 -0.64
C ALA A 85 -11.84 -2.03 -0.73
N PHE A 86 -12.38 -1.17 -1.58
CA PHE A 86 -13.70 -1.31 -2.18
C PHE A 86 -13.57 -2.14 -3.48
N LYS A 87 -14.07 -3.38 -3.45
CA LYS A 87 -13.92 -4.36 -4.55
C LYS A 87 -15.14 -4.35 -5.46
N ILE A 88 -14.91 -4.34 -6.78
CA ILE A 88 -15.93 -4.28 -7.82
C ILE A 88 -15.66 -5.36 -8.86
N THR A 89 -16.71 -6.07 -9.26
CA THR A 89 -16.67 -7.13 -10.29
C THR A 89 -17.36 -6.72 -11.60
N THR A 90 -17.98 -5.55 -11.65
CA THR A 90 -18.76 -5.07 -12.80
C THR A 90 -17.96 -4.06 -13.64
N GLN A 91 -18.07 -2.78 -13.32
CA GLN A 91 -17.40 -1.69 -14.03
C GLN A 91 -17.13 -0.52 -13.08
N TRP A 92 -16.15 0.31 -13.43
CA TRP A 92 -15.86 1.52 -12.67
C TRP A 92 -15.38 2.68 -13.56
N PRO A 93 -15.74 3.95 -13.25
CA PRO A 93 -15.26 5.08 -14.01
C PRO A 93 -13.75 5.28 -13.89
N VAL A 94 -13.13 5.58 -15.03
CA VAL A 94 -11.72 5.98 -15.11
C VAL A 94 -11.63 7.49 -15.30
N THR A 95 -10.68 8.11 -14.62
CA THR A 95 -10.37 9.54 -14.67
C THR A 95 -8.92 9.71 -15.15
N TYR A 96 -8.53 10.95 -15.44
CA TYR A 96 -7.14 11.26 -15.77
C TYR A 96 -6.15 10.99 -14.62
N LYS A 97 -6.62 10.84 -13.36
CA LYS A 97 -5.81 10.49 -12.17
C LYS A 97 -5.72 8.98 -11.90
N GLY A 98 -6.60 8.18 -12.50
CA GLY A 98 -6.75 6.74 -12.20
C GLY A 98 -8.21 6.31 -12.09
N LEU A 99 -8.50 5.25 -11.34
CA LEU A 99 -9.89 4.89 -10.99
C LEU A 99 -10.53 6.05 -10.20
N LYS A 100 -11.77 6.42 -10.53
CA LYS A 100 -12.48 7.51 -9.82
C LYS A 100 -12.50 7.22 -8.33
N TYR A 101 -12.23 8.22 -7.49
CA TYR A 101 -12.18 8.12 -6.03
C TYR A 101 -11.01 7.33 -5.44
N ASP A 102 -10.06 6.83 -6.24
CA ASP A 102 -8.94 6.06 -5.73
C ASP A 102 -7.88 6.93 -5.05
N ARG A 103 -7.64 6.68 -3.76
CA ARG A 103 -6.74 7.43 -2.86
C ARG A 103 -7.02 8.94 -2.84
N GLU A 104 -8.29 9.33 -2.86
CA GLU A 104 -8.72 10.74 -2.72
C GLU A 104 -8.78 11.20 -1.25
N TRP A 105 -8.85 10.28 -0.28
CA TRP A 105 -8.91 10.63 1.14
C TRP A 105 -7.70 10.15 1.92
N VAL A 106 -7.39 10.85 3.01
CA VAL A 106 -6.35 10.48 3.97
C VAL A 106 -6.78 10.81 5.39
N ILE A 107 -6.46 9.91 6.32
CA ILE A 107 -6.64 10.15 7.74
C ILE A 107 -5.38 10.81 8.29
N VAL A 108 -5.53 11.88 9.03
CA VAL A 108 -4.44 12.63 9.67
C VAL A 108 -4.66 12.71 11.18
N ASN A 109 -3.59 12.84 11.94
CA ASN A 109 -3.68 13.07 13.38
C ASN A 109 -3.82 14.57 13.71
N GLY A 110 -3.92 14.90 15.00
CA GLY A 110 -4.05 16.28 15.48
C GLY A 110 -2.87 17.20 15.12
N ASN A 111 -1.71 16.62 14.77
CA ASN A 111 -0.54 17.36 14.30
C ASN A 111 -0.54 17.55 12.77
N GLY A 112 -1.61 17.17 12.08
CA GLY A 112 -1.72 17.24 10.63
C GLY A 112 -0.83 16.22 9.90
N VAL A 113 -0.40 15.14 10.57
CA VAL A 113 0.44 14.10 9.94
C VAL A 113 -0.45 12.94 9.49
N ALA A 114 -0.30 12.54 8.23
CA ALA A 114 -1.01 11.40 7.67
C ALA A 114 -0.68 10.10 8.41
N ILE A 115 -1.72 9.37 8.80
CA ILE A 115 -1.61 8.04 9.41
C ILE A 115 -1.49 6.99 8.31
N THR A 116 -0.60 6.04 8.51
CA THR A 116 -0.38 4.93 7.57
C THR A 116 -0.62 3.59 8.26
N GLN A 117 -0.90 2.56 7.47
CA GLN A 117 -1.13 1.21 7.98
C GLN A 117 0.07 0.65 8.77
N LYS A 118 1.29 1.14 8.48
CA LYS A 118 2.51 0.78 9.23
C LYS A 118 2.46 1.26 10.68
N ASN A 119 1.86 2.42 10.93
CA ASN A 119 1.78 3.04 12.24
C ASN A 119 0.44 2.71 12.94
N GLU A 120 -0.61 2.42 12.17
CA GLU A 120 -1.93 2.03 12.67
C GLU A 120 -2.51 0.90 11.82
N GLN A 121 -2.35 -0.34 12.29
CA GLN A 121 -2.78 -1.53 11.56
C GLN A 121 -4.30 -1.61 11.44
N LYS A 122 -5.05 -1.10 12.43
CA LYS A 122 -6.53 -1.13 12.44
C LYS A 122 -7.15 -0.37 11.27
N LEU A 123 -6.39 0.46 10.55
CA LEU A 123 -6.86 1.11 9.32
C LEU A 123 -7.40 0.12 8.29
N CYS A 124 -6.87 -1.12 8.23
CA CYS A 124 -7.40 -2.12 7.31
C CYS A 124 -8.80 -2.63 7.67
N LEU A 125 -9.30 -2.35 8.87
CA LEU A 125 -10.65 -2.70 9.31
C LEU A 125 -11.67 -1.63 8.90
N ILE A 126 -11.22 -0.41 8.58
CA ILE A 126 -12.06 0.62 7.98
C ILE A 126 -12.37 0.19 6.55
N ARG A 127 -13.65 -0.12 6.29
CA ARG A 127 -14.14 -0.63 5.01
C ARG A 127 -14.94 0.47 4.30
N PRO A 128 -14.33 1.15 3.32
CA PRO A 128 -15.01 2.16 2.52
C PRO A 128 -15.89 1.50 1.43
N GLN A 129 -17.04 2.10 1.17
CA GLN A 129 -17.92 1.76 0.06
C GLN A 129 -18.41 3.05 -0.61
N ILE A 130 -18.36 3.11 -1.93
CA ILE A 130 -18.80 4.29 -2.68
C ILE A 130 -20.14 3.98 -3.33
N ASP A 131 -21.14 4.79 -3.00
CA ASP A 131 -22.39 4.83 -3.76
C ASP A 131 -22.25 5.92 -4.83
N ALA A 132 -21.93 5.51 -6.06
CA ALA A 132 -21.72 6.43 -7.17
C ALA A 132 -23.01 7.14 -7.61
N ASN A 133 -24.19 6.55 -7.36
CA ASN A 133 -25.48 7.13 -7.73
C ASN A 133 -25.90 8.21 -6.74
N LYS A 134 -25.69 7.95 -5.45
CA LYS A 134 -26.02 8.91 -4.39
C LYS A 134 -24.88 9.90 -4.11
N ASN A 135 -23.69 9.64 -4.65
CA ASN A 135 -22.48 10.44 -4.45
C ASN A 135 -22.07 10.53 -2.97
N PHE A 136 -22.07 9.39 -2.27
CA PHE A 136 -21.60 9.28 -0.88
C PHE A 136 -20.54 8.19 -0.73
N LEU A 137 -19.59 8.45 0.17
CA LEU A 137 -18.65 7.49 0.71
C LEU A 137 -19.19 7.01 2.06
N ARG A 138 -19.51 5.72 2.17
CA ARG A 138 -19.88 5.06 3.41
C ARG A 138 -18.63 4.42 4.02
N LEU A 139 -18.40 4.66 5.31
CA LEU A 139 -17.38 3.95 6.06
C LEU A 139 -18.03 3.02 7.08
N SER A 140 -17.51 1.80 7.16
CA SER A 140 -17.90 0.80 8.14
C SER A 140 -16.68 0.33 8.91
N PHE A 141 -16.90 -0.02 10.18
CA PHE A 141 -15.88 -0.58 11.08
C PHE A 141 -16.56 -1.65 11.95
N PRO A 142 -15.88 -2.76 12.31
CA PRO A 142 -16.50 -3.83 13.09
C PRO A 142 -17.18 -3.31 14.37
N TYR A 143 -18.43 -3.75 14.60
CA TYR A 143 -19.23 -3.42 15.78
C TYR A 143 -19.61 -1.94 15.95
N MET A 144 -19.49 -1.14 14.89
CA MET A 144 -19.91 0.27 14.88
C MET A 144 -20.99 0.52 13.84
N SER A 145 -21.81 1.55 14.05
CA SER A 145 -22.69 2.06 13.01
C SER A 145 -21.88 2.70 11.89
N ASP A 146 -22.36 2.55 10.66
CA ASP A 146 -21.73 3.18 9.50
C ASP A 146 -21.86 4.71 9.55
N ILE A 147 -20.90 5.40 8.96
CA ILE A 147 -20.98 6.85 8.70
C ILE A 147 -21.00 7.13 7.20
N GLN A 148 -21.75 8.16 6.80
CA GLN A 148 -21.85 8.60 5.41
C GLN A 148 -21.19 9.97 5.23
N ILE A 149 -20.41 10.09 4.17
CA ILE A 149 -19.61 11.27 3.85
C ILE A 149 -19.98 11.71 2.44
N PRO A 150 -20.49 12.93 2.23
CA PRO A 150 -20.75 13.42 0.89
C PRO A 150 -19.48 13.41 0.04
N CYS A 151 -19.58 12.89 -1.19
CA CYS A 151 -18.51 12.99 -2.19
C CYS A 151 -18.58 14.31 -2.98
N THR A 152 -19.44 15.25 -2.60
CA THR A 152 -19.46 16.61 -3.15
C THR A 152 -18.42 17.49 -2.47
N GLU A 153 -17.79 18.38 -3.23
CA GLU A 153 -16.96 19.43 -2.66
C GLU A 153 -17.89 20.53 -2.13
N SER A 154 -18.06 20.61 -0.81
CA SER A 154 -18.61 21.84 -0.23
C SER A 154 -17.52 22.91 -0.33
N HIS A 155 -17.57 23.75 -1.35
CA HIS A 155 -16.60 24.82 -1.65
C HIS A 155 -16.63 25.98 -0.64
N THR A 156 -16.93 25.71 0.63
CA THR A 156 -16.75 26.68 1.69
C THR A 156 -15.27 26.71 2.05
N GLU A 157 -14.58 27.80 1.63
CA GLU A 157 -13.14 28.04 1.79
C GLU A 157 -12.62 27.82 3.23
N ASN A 158 -13.51 27.89 4.23
CA ASN A 158 -13.21 27.73 5.65
C ASN A 158 -12.85 26.29 6.11
N PHE A 159 -12.92 25.27 5.23
CA PHE A 159 -12.63 23.86 5.60
C PHE A 159 -11.35 23.28 4.98
N ILE A 160 -10.55 24.08 4.28
CA ILE A 160 -9.28 23.61 3.73
C ILE A 160 -8.26 23.46 4.86
N LYS A 161 -7.80 22.24 5.10
CA LYS A 161 -6.71 21.93 6.03
C LYS A 161 -5.48 21.46 5.27
N THR A 162 -4.32 21.84 5.80
CA THR A 162 -3.03 21.36 5.33
C THR A 162 -2.57 20.20 6.20
N ALA A 163 -2.08 19.14 5.55
CA ALA A 163 -1.46 17.99 6.19
C ALA A 163 -0.11 17.66 5.55
N THR A 164 0.71 16.91 6.27
CA THR A 164 2.03 16.47 5.81
C THR A 164 2.07 14.95 5.67
N MET A 165 2.57 14.47 4.53
CA MET A 165 2.92 13.07 4.35
C MET A 165 4.30 12.79 4.92
N CYS A 166 4.36 12.11 6.06
CA CYS A 166 5.61 11.62 6.61
C CYS A 166 5.83 10.17 6.16
N GLN A 167 6.42 9.99 4.97
CA GLN A 167 6.82 8.64 4.50
C GLN A 167 8.22 8.24 5.00
N THR A 168 9.08 9.19 5.38
CA THR A 168 10.42 8.98 5.96
C THR A 168 10.81 10.11 6.94
N LYS A 169 11.94 9.97 7.65
CA LYS A 169 12.47 10.96 8.64
C LYS A 169 12.91 12.31 8.02
N VAL A 170 12.85 12.47 6.70
CA VAL A 170 13.11 13.74 5.99
C VAL A 170 11.87 14.05 5.15
N CYS A 171 11.34 15.28 5.26
CA CYS A 171 10.12 15.83 4.62
C CYS A 171 9.86 15.37 3.16
N GLY A 172 8.65 15.47 2.58
CA GLY A 172 7.46 16.22 3.00
C GLY A 172 6.60 16.58 1.79
N ASP A 173 5.75 15.65 1.35
CA ASP A 173 4.67 16.03 0.44
C ASP A 173 3.56 16.68 1.27
N ARG A 174 3.31 17.96 1.04
CA ARG A 174 2.19 18.69 1.62
C ARG A 174 0.92 18.24 0.90
N ILE A 175 -0.06 17.77 1.67
CA ILE A 175 -1.41 17.49 1.19
C ILE A 175 -2.27 18.65 1.63
N GLU A 176 -3.01 19.24 0.70
CA GLU A 176 -4.08 20.17 1.02
C GLU A 176 -5.40 19.50 0.64
N GLY A 177 -6.34 19.55 1.57
CA GLY A 177 -7.61 18.87 1.42
C GLY A 177 -8.70 19.44 2.31
N TYR A 178 -9.93 19.16 1.93
CA TYR A 178 -11.12 19.54 2.67
C TYR A 178 -11.32 18.60 3.85
N ASP A 179 -11.53 19.16 5.05
CA ASP A 179 -11.93 18.39 6.23
C ASP A 179 -13.36 17.85 6.04
N CYS A 180 -13.55 16.55 6.29
CA CYS A 180 -14.85 15.90 6.17
C CYS A 180 -15.78 16.10 7.39
N GLY A 181 -15.38 16.93 8.36
CA GLY A 181 -16.24 17.40 9.46
C GLY A 181 -16.02 16.68 10.78
N ASP A 182 -16.64 17.21 11.83
CA ASP A 182 -16.45 16.75 13.22
C ASP A 182 -17.07 15.37 13.47
N GLU A 183 -18.22 15.06 12.88
CA GLU A 183 -18.86 13.74 13.00
C GLU A 183 -17.95 12.62 12.47
N VAL A 184 -17.27 12.85 11.35
CA VAL A 184 -16.30 11.90 10.78
C VAL A 184 -15.04 11.80 11.64
N ALA A 185 -14.61 12.92 12.22
CA ALA A 185 -13.48 12.96 13.13
C ALA A 185 -13.73 12.12 14.40
N GLU A 186 -14.92 12.26 14.98
CA GLU A 186 -15.37 11.49 16.16
C GLU A 186 -15.49 10.01 15.83
N TRP A 187 -16.18 9.67 14.72
CA TRP A 187 -16.31 8.27 14.28
C TRP A 187 -14.96 7.58 14.08
N LEU A 188 -13.99 8.27 13.44
CA LEU A 188 -12.63 7.75 13.27
C LEU A 188 -11.89 7.61 14.60
N SER A 189 -12.11 8.56 15.51
CA SER A 189 -11.47 8.55 16.82
C SER A 189 -11.94 7.36 17.65
N ASP A 190 -13.23 7.03 17.59
CA ASP A 190 -13.82 5.86 18.23
C ASP A 190 -13.32 4.56 17.59
N ALA A 191 -13.39 4.45 16.26
CA ALA A 191 -12.98 3.27 15.51
C ALA A 191 -11.52 2.88 15.77
N LEU A 192 -10.63 3.87 15.87
CA LEU A 192 -9.19 3.64 16.06
C LEU A 192 -8.76 3.78 17.52
N CYS A 193 -9.68 4.12 18.43
CA CYS A 193 -9.43 4.43 19.84
C CYS A 193 -8.32 5.48 20.02
N LYS A 194 -8.38 6.57 19.23
CA LYS A 194 -7.36 7.63 19.18
C LYS A 194 -8.01 8.99 19.00
N THR A 195 -7.62 9.97 19.79
CA THR A 195 -8.20 11.32 19.71
C THR A 195 -7.56 12.18 18.63
N GLY A 196 -8.31 13.16 18.14
CA GLY A 196 -7.80 14.22 17.25
C GLY A 196 -7.57 13.76 15.82
N LEU A 197 -8.24 12.69 15.39
CA LEU A 197 -8.17 12.24 14.00
C LEU A 197 -9.04 13.11 13.10
N ARG A 198 -8.59 13.33 11.87
CA ARG A 198 -9.36 14.03 10.84
C ARG A 198 -9.28 13.26 9.53
N LEU A 199 -10.39 13.23 8.79
CA LEU A 199 -10.38 12.77 7.41
C LEU A 199 -10.28 13.98 6.49
N LEU A 200 -9.25 14.00 5.65
CA LEU A 200 -9.09 15.02 4.63
C LEU A 200 -9.33 14.40 3.26
N ARG A 201 -10.10 15.10 2.43
CA ARG A 201 -10.23 14.80 1.00
C ARG A 201 -9.31 15.71 0.21
N GLN A 202 -8.42 15.14 -0.60
CA GLN A 202 -7.51 15.89 -1.44
C GLN A 202 -8.28 16.86 -2.35
N SER A 203 -7.89 18.13 -2.38
CA SER A 203 -8.49 19.12 -3.29
C SER A 203 -8.19 18.77 -4.75
N ALA A 204 -9.19 18.93 -5.64
CA ALA A 204 -9.02 18.71 -7.07
C ALA A 204 -7.96 19.64 -7.70
N ASP A 205 -7.78 20.84 -7.14
CA ASP A 205 -6.88 21.90 -7.63
C ASP A 205 -5.40 21.66 -7.29
N VAL A 206 -5.12 20.74 -6.36
CA VAL A 206 -3.75 20.43 -5.94
C VAL A 206 -3.16 19.37 -6.87
N LYS A 207 -2.47 19.83 -7.90
CA LYS A 207 -1.75 18.99 -8.86
C LYS A 207 -0.51 18.37 -8.20
N ARG A 208 -0.61 17.13 -7.75
CA ARG A 208 0.58 16.35 -7.42
C ARG A 208 1.22 15.82 -8.71
N ILE A 209 2.22 16.56 -9.19
CA ILE A 209 3.03 16.18 -10.33
C ILE A 209 4.11 15.21 -9.86
N PHE A 210 4.09 13.98 -10.37
CA PHE A 210 5.15 13.01 -10.10
C PHE A 210 6.44 13.43 -10.84
N LYS A 211 7.42 13.99 -10.10
CA LYS A 211 8.76 14.27 -10.64
C LYS A 211 9.64 13.02 -10.51
N ASN A 212 9.54 12.10 -11.46
CA ASN A 212 10.59 11.09 -11.63
C ASN A 212 11.80 11.77 -12.28
N GLY A 213 12.93 11.81 -11.58
CA GLY A 213 14.16 12.52 -11.97
C GLY A 213 14.83 12.10 -13.28
N HIS A 214 14.26 11.21 -14.10
CA HIS A 214 14.92 10.71 -15.33
C HIS A 214 14.01 10.43 -16.54
N GLN A 215 12.80 11.00 -16.63
CA GLN A 215 12.02 10.92 -17.88
C GLN A 215 11.44 12.28 -18.27
N LYS A 216 11.96 12.85 -19.38
CA LYS A 216 11.33 13.96 -20.12
C LYS A 216 10.05 13.41 -20.78
N GLY A 217 8.94 13.45 -20.05
CA GLY A 217 7.62 13.05 -20.55
C GLY A 217 6.52 13.76 -19.77
N VAL A 218 5.32 13.83 -20.38
CA VAL A 218 4.13 14.50 -19.84
C VAL A 218 3.90 14.10 -18.38
N ALA A 219 3.90 15.10 -17.49
CA ALA A 219 3.61 14.93 -16.08
C ALA A 219 2.24 14.26 -15.90
N LYS A 220 2.22 13.04 -15.34
CA LYS A 220 0.97 12.36 -14.98
C LYS A 220 0.57 12.80 -13.58
N GLU A 221 -0.65 13.31 -13.45
CA GLU A 221 -1.24 13.60 -12.15
C GLU A 221 -1.62 12.27 -11.46
N ILE A 222 -1.13 12.09 -10.24
CA ILE A 222 -1.48 10.97 -9.37
C ILE A 222 -2.13 11.53 -8.11
N SER A 223 -3.13 10.82 -7.57
CA SER A 223 -3.70 11.15 -6.27
C SER A 223 -2.70 10.82 -5.14
N LEU A 224 -3.18 10.51 -3.93
CA LEU A 224 -2.33 10.07 -2.82
C LEU A 224 -1.73 8.66 -3.02
N ALA A 225 -1.79 8.11 -4.23
CA ALA A 225 -1.07 6.91 -4.64
C ALA A 225 0.44 7.07 -4.46
N ASN A 226 1.14 5.95 -4.25
CA ASN A 226 2.57 5.99 -3.93
C ASN A 226 3.45 6.20 -5.17
N GLN A 227 3.18 5.52 -6.28
CA GLN A 227 4.12 5.45 -7.42
C GLN A 227 3.47 5.41 -8.81
N ALA A 228 2.23 4.94 -8.94
CA ALA A 228 1.53 4.81 -10.21
C ALA A 228 0.01 4.98 -10.04
N GLN A 229 -0.68 5.24 -11.15
CA GLN A 229 -2.14 5.39 -11.20
C GLN A 229 -2.88 4.06 -10.96
N TYR A 230 -2.26 2.95 -11.36
CA TYR A 230 -2.79 1.60 -11.17
C TYR A 230 -1.66 0.67 -10.75
N LEU A 231 -1.98 -0.27 -9.87
CA LEU A 231 -1.17 -1.46 -9.63
C LEU A 231 -1.92 -2.68 -10.18
N LEU A 232 -1.29 -3.37 -11.13
CA LEU A 232 -1.80 -4.62 -11.70
C LEU A 232 -1.26 -5.80 -10.90
N ILE A 233 -2.11 -6.77 -10.59
CA ILE A 233 -1.71 -8.00 -9.92
C ILE A 233 -2.31 -9.17 -10.68
N ASN A 234 -1.47 -10.15 -11.00
CA ASN A 234 -1.90 -11.45 -11.48
C ASN A 234 -2.11 -12.38 -10.29
N SER A 235 -3.35 -12.82 -10.06
CA SER A 235 -3.69 -13.74 -8.97
C SER A 235 -2.95 -15.06 -9.10
N GLN A 236 -2.60 -15.49 -10.31
CA GLN A 236 -1.77 -16.67 -10.54
C GLN A 236 -0.33 -16.48 -10.06
N SER A 237 0.25 -15.28 -10.24
CA SER A 237 1.57 -14.92 -9.67
C SER A 237 1.54 -14.93 -8.14
N VAL A 238 0.46 -14.42 -7.55
CA VAL A 238 0.30 -14.41 -6.08
C VAL A 238 0.14 -15.83 -5.55
N ARG A 239 -0.62 -16.69 -6.23
CA ARG A 239 -0.75 -18.11 -5.88
C ARG A 239 0.59 -18.84 -5.97
N TRP A 240 1.37 -18.58 -7.03
CA TRP A 240 2.72 -19.12 -7.14
C TRP A 240 3.61 -18.64 -5.98
N LEU A 241 3.62 -17.34 -5.68
CA LEU A 241 4.42 -16.79 -4.59
C LEU A 241 4.00 -17.38 -3.23
N ALA A 242 2.70 -17.53 -2.99
CA ALA A 242 2.15 -18.17 -1.81
C ALA A 242 2.71 -19.57 -1.59
N SER A 243 2.74 -20.38 -2.65
CA SER A 243 3.29 -21.74 -2.60
C SER A 243 4.80 -21.82 -2.32
N LYS A 244 5.51 -20.68 -2.31
CA LYS A 244 6.96 -20.61 -2.04
C LYS A 244 7.29 -20.14 -0.63
N VAL A 245 6.30 -19.81 0.20
CA VAL A 245 6.53 -19.38 1.58
C VAL A 245 6.15 -20.53 2.52
N ASP A 246 7.16 -21.27 2.97
CA ASP A 246 6.98 -22.47 3.79
C ASP A 246 6.33 -22.17 5.16
N ASP A 247 6.56 -20.97 5.74
CA ASP A 247 6.03 -20.55 7.05
C ASP A 247 4.50 -20.24 7.05
N TRP A 248 3.79 -20.46 5.94
CA TRP A 248 2.34 -20.28 5.89
C TRP A 248 1.55 -21.50 6.36
N GLU A 249 2.20 -22.66 6.51
CA GLU A 249 1.56 -23.92 6.93
C GLU A 249 1.10 -23.92 8.41
N ASP A 250 1.70 -23.08 9.28
CA ASP A 250 1.32 -22.99 10.70
C ASP A 250 -0.01 -22.27 10.94
N VAL A 251 -0.63 -21.72 9.90
CA VAL A 251 -1.93 -21.06 9.99
C VAL A 251 -2.91 -21.82 9.10
N GLN A 252 -3.81 -22.58 9.72
CA GLN A 252 -4.86 -23.33 9.03
C GLN A 252 -5.75 -22.37 8.22
N TYR A 253 -5.43 -22.19 6.95
CA TYR A 253 -6.21 -21.39 6.02
C TYR A 253 -7.00 -22.29 5.05
N SER A 254 -8.21 -21.88 4.67
CA SER A 254 -8.99 -22.53 3.62
C SER A 254 -8.57 -22.01 2.24
N ASP A 255 -8.30 -22.91 1.29
CA ASP A 255 -7.58 -22.66 0.03
C ASP A 255 -8.02 -21.42 -0.79
N GLU A 256 -9.31 -21.10 -0.85
CA GLU A 256 -9.80 -19.95 -1.65
C GLU A 256 -9.85 -18.63 -0.87
N PHE A 257 -10.23 -18.66 0.41
CA PHE A 257 -10.36 -17.46 1.23
C PHE A 257 -8.99 -16.87 1.58
N ASP A 258 -7.96 -17.71 1.61
CA ASP A 258 -6.58 -17.33 1.87
C ASP A 258 -5.96 -16.54 0.72
N LEU A 259 -6.11 -17.03 -0.51
CA LEU A 259 -5.50 -16.37 -1.66
C LEU A 259 -6.05 -14.95 -1.83
N GLU A 260 -7.34 -14.73 -1.58
CA GLU A 260 -7.92 -13.39 -1.61
C GLU A 260 -7.32 -12.48 -0.53
N GLY A 261 -7.13 -13.00 0.69
CA GLY A 261 -6.45 -12.28 1.76
C GLY A 261 -4.99 -11.94 1.42
N VAL A 262 -4.26 -12.85 0.78
CA VAL A 262 -2.88 -12.64 0.32
C VAL A 262 -2.84 -11.60 -0.80
N VAL A 263 -3.73 -11.68 -1.79
CA VAL A 263 -3.84 -10.69 -2.89
C VAL A 263 -4.09 -9.28 -2.33
N ASP A 264 -4.95 -9.16 -1.30
CA ASP A 264 -5.25 -7.87 -0.67
C ASP A 264 -4.01 -7.21 -0.03
N ARG A 265 -3.01 -7.99 0.42
CA ARG A 265 -1.77 -7.46 1.03
C ARG A 265 -0.93 -6.65 0.03
N PHE A 266 -1.00 -6.97 -1.25
CA PHE A 266 -0.30 -6.24 -2.31
C PHE A 266 -1.00 -4.94 -2.71
N ARG A 267 -2.26 -4.76 -2.31
CA ARG A 267 -3.07 -3.56 -2.53
C ARG A 267 -3.19 -3.14 -4.01
N GLY A 268 -3.31 -4.13 -4.90
CA GLY A 268 -3.51 -3.94 -6.33
C GLY A 268 -4.84 -3.27 -6.64
N ASN A 269 -4.90 -2.55 -7.77
CA ASN A 269 -6.11 -1.96 -8.31
C ASN A 269 -6.79 -2.84 -9.36
N LEU A 270 -6.00 -3.52 -10.18
CA LEU A 270 -6.50 -4.38 -11.25
C LEU A 270 -6.04 -5.80 -10.92
N ILE A 271 -6.97 -6.65 -10.49
CA ILE A 271 -6.70 -8.05 -10.22
C ILE A 271 -7.08 -8.83 -11.46
N ILE A 272 -6.07 -9.34 -12.16
CA ILE A 272 -6.23 -10.19 -13.33
C ILE A 272 -5.90 -11.64 -12.99
N GLU A 273 -6.39 -12.53 -13.82
CA GLU A 273 -6.03 -13.94 -13.83
C GLU A 273 -5.53 -14.30 -15.22
N THR A 274 -4.43 -15.02 -15.24
CA THR A 274 -3.81 -15.55 -16.45
C THR A 274 -3.57 -17.04 -16.25
N ASP A 275 -3.23 -17.74 -17.32
CA ASP A 275 -2.85 -19.15 -17.27
C ASP A 275 -1.49 -19.38 -16.58
N THR A 276 -0.64 -18.35 -16.54
CA THR A 276 0.78 -18.47 -16.17
C THR A 276 1.18 -17.40 -15.15
N PRO A 277 1.82 -17.78 -14.02
CA PRO A 277 2.39 -16.81 -13.10
C PRO A 277 3.51 -15.99 -13.75
N LEU A 278 3.65 -14.74 -13.33
CA LEU A 278 4.68 -13.76 -13.66
C LEU A 278 4.71 -13.26 -15.10
N VAL A 279 3.76 -13.67 -15.95
CA VAL A 279 3.73 -13.28 -17.37
C VAL A 279 3.50 -11.77 -17.58
N GLU A 280 2.88 -11.10 -16.60
CA GLU A 280 2.67 -9.66 -16.59
C GLU A 280 3.96 -8.83 -16.57
N ASN A 281 5.10 -9.44 -16.21
CA ASN A 281 6.40 -8.76 -16.19
C ASN A 281 6.96 -8.46 -17.58
N ASP A 282 6.47 -9.17 -18.61
CA ASP A 282 6.89 -8.98 -19.99
C ASP A 282 5.95 -8.05 -20.78
N TRP A 283 4.86 -7.59 -20.14
CA TRP A 283 3.88 -6.75 -20.80
C TRP A 283 4.38 -5.31 -20.97
N THR A 284 4.21 -4.77 -22.17
CA THR A 284 4.48 -3.36 -22.49
C THR A 284 3.19 -2.53 -22.52
N GLY A 285 2.05 -3.18 -22.72
CA GLY A 285 0.73 -2.58 -22.72
C GLY A 285 -0.35 -3.61 -22.42
N LEU A 286 -1.52 -3.12 -22.04
CA LEU A 286 -2.69 -3.91 -21.72
C LEU A 286 -3.93 -3.16 -22.20
N LYS A 287 -4.84 -3.86 -22.87
CA LYS A 287 -6.14 -3.28 -23.24
C LYS A 287 -7.24 -3.92 -22.40
N ILE A 288 -8.00 -3.09 -21.69
CA ILE A 288 -9.16 -3.53 -20.90
C ILE A 288 -10.39 -2.82 -21.47
N GLY A 289 -11.27 -3.59 -22.11
CA GLY A 289 -12.40 -3.02 -22.85
C GLY A 289 -11.90 -2.04 -23.92
N GLY A 290 -12.35 -0.78 -23.82
CA GLY A 290 -11.95 0.31 -24.73
C GLY A 290 -10.71 1.10 -24.28
N ILE A 291 -10.06 0.75 -23.17
CA ILE A 291 -8.99 1.54 -22.57
C ILE A 291 -7.63 0.88 -22.84
N ASP A 292 -6.72 1.62 -23.47
CA ASP A 292 -5.33 1.23 -23.66
C ASP A 292 -4.46 1.73 -22.49
N LEU A 293 -3.82 0.79 -21.79
CA LEU A 293 -2.94 1.04 -20.66
C LEU A 293 -1.50 0.71 -21.05
N LYS A 294 -0.56 1.59 -20.71
CA LYS A 294 0.88 1.32 -20.84
C LYS A 294 1.38 0.68 -19.55
N VAL A 295 2.04 -0.46 -19.67
CA VAL A 295 2.64 -1.16 -18.53
C VAL A 295 4.08 -0.69 -18.36
N SER A 296 4.46 -0.40 -17.12
CA SER A 296 5.83 -0.07 -16.75
C SER A 296 6.27 -0.97 -15.61
N VAL A 297 7.20 -1.87 -15.89
CA VAL A 297 7.80 -2.75 -14.88
C VAL A 297 9.02 -2.05 -14.31
N LYS A 298 9.03 -1.83 -12.99
CA LYS A 298 10.20 -1.34 -12.30
C LYS A 298 11.13 -2.52 -12.07
N LYS A 299 12.24 -2.56 -12.79
CA LYS A 299 13.36 -3.46 -12.45
C LYS A 299 14.06 -2.83 -11.25
N GLU A 300 13.94 -3.47 -10.09
CA GLU A 300 14.77 -3.15 -8.91
C GLU A 300 16.19 -3.68 -9.08
#